data_AF-A0A821TC35-F1
#
_entry.id   AF-A0A821TC35-F1
#
_cell.length_a   1.000
_cell.length_b   1.000
_cell.length_c   1.000
_cell.angle_alpha   90.00
_cell.angle_beta   90.00
_cell.angle_gamma   90.00
#
_symmetry.space_group_name_H-M   'P 1'
#
loop_
_entity.id
_entity.type
_entity.pdbx_description
1 polymer ?
#
loop_
_entity_poly.entity_id
_entity_poly.type
_entity_poly.pdbx_seq_one_letter_code
_entity_poly.pdbx_strand_id
1 'polypeptide(L)'
;KYETLVGERGIQLSGGEKQRIALARALVKQPAFLFLDEATSALDNVSEKLVQKALDHACKGRTTIVIAHRLTTIRNADQIYVLDNGSVIEQGTHETLMAKEEGIYQAMVKRQQMVKIQDDQDDTISIQKAEEEDANLI
;
A
#
# COMPACT_ATOMS: atom_id res chain seq x y z
N LYS A 1 23.73 -10.99 -11.12
CA LYS A 1 24.40 -10.06 -10.18
C LYS A 1 23.43 -9.75 -9.04
N TYR A 2 23.68 -10.25 -7.82
CA TYR A 2 22.92 -9.95 -6.59
C TYR A 2 23.82 -9.94 -5.33
N GLU A 3 25.13 -9.89 -5.51
CA GLU A 3 26.14 -10.04 -4.44
C GLU A 3 26.53 -8.73 -3.78
N THR A 4 25.79 -7.65 -4.06
CA THR A 4 26.04 -6.33 -3.48
C THR A 4 25.92 -6.41 -1.96
N LEU A 5 26.98 -6.05 -1.25
CA LEU A 5 26.97 -6.00 0.21
C LEU A 5 26.08 -4.83 0.67
N VAL A 6 25.11 -5.12 1.54
CA VAL A 6 24.17 -4.13 2.11
C VAL A 6 24.24 -4.16 3.64
N GLY A 7 23.93 -3.03 4.29
CA GLY A 7 23.96 -2.89 5.75
C GLY A 7 25.15 -2.09 6.27
N GLU A 8 25.49 -2.21 7.56
CA GLU A 8 26.50 -1.35 8.22
C GLU A 8 27.88 -1.32 7.55
N ARG A 9 28.27 -2.41 6.88
CA ARG A 9 29.56 -2.53 6.19
C ARG A 9 29.45 -2.43 4.66
N GLY A 10 28.28 -2.09 4.14
CA GLY A 10 27.98 -2.05 2.71
C GLY A 10 27.17 -0.82 2.32
N ILE A 11 26.48 -0.89 1.17
CA ILE A 11 25.61 0.20 0.73
C ILE A 11 24.42 0.32 1.71
N GLN A 12 24.13 1.56 2.09
CA GLN A 12 22.95 1.88 2.89
C GLN A 12 21.72 1.87 1.98
N LEU A 13 20.69 1.14 2.42
CA LEU A 13 19.41 1.09 1.74
C LEU A 13 18.44 2.08 2.40
N SER A 14 17.63 2.74 1.58
CA SER A 14 16.47 3.49 2.03
C SER A 14 15.48 2.58 2.79
N GLY A 15 14.57 3.19 3.56
CA GLY A 15 13.51 2.44 4.24
C GLY A 15 12.68 1.59 3.29
N GLY A 16 12.25 2.16 2.16
CA GLY A 16 11.48 1.45 1.14
C GLY A 16 12.23 0.29 0.48
N GLU A 17 13.53 0.42 0.23
CA GLU A 17 14.36 -0.68 -0.28
C GLU A 17 14.48 -1.83 0.74
N LYS A 18 14.69 -1.51 2.03
CA LYS A 18 14.72 -2.51 3.10
C LYS A 18 13.38 -3.24 3.20
N GLN A 19 12.27 -2.52 3.09
CA GLN A 19 10.92 -3.10 3.12
C GLN A 19 10.67 -4.01 1.91
N ARG A 20 11.07 -3.60 0.69
CA ARG A 20 10.96 -4.44 -0.52
C ARG A 20 11.75 -5.74 -0.39
N ILE A 21 12.96 -5.69 0.17
CA ILE A 21 13.76 -6.91 0.42
C ILE A 21 13.10 -7.79 1.49
N ALA A 22 12.60 -7.20 2.57
CA ALA A 22 11.89 -7.95 3.62
C ALA A 22 10.65 -8.66 3.06
N LEU A 23 9.86 -7.96 2.25
CA LEU A 23 8.72 -8.52 1.55
C LEU A 23 9.15 -9.66 0.61
N ALA A 24 10.15 -9.44 -0.24
CA ALA A 24 10.68 -10.47 -1.13
C ALA A 24 11.12 -11.73 -0.36
N ARG A 25 11.80 -11.56 0.78
CA ARG A 25 12.19 -12.67 1.67
C ARG A 25 10.97 -13.43 2.21
N ALA A 26 9.93 -12.71 2.64
CA ALA A 26 8.69 -13.33 3.11
C ALA A 26 7.99 -14.13 2.00
N LEU A 27 7.97 -13.59 0.77
CA LEU A 27 7.36 -14.25 -0.38
C LEU A 27 8.11 -15.52 -0.82
N VAL A 28 9.44 -15.45 -0.87
CA VAL A 28 10.31 -16.59 -1.25
C VAL A 28 10.18 -17.75 -0.26
N LYS A 29 9.94 -17.47 1.03
CA LYS A 29 9.76 -18.51 2.05
C LYS A 29 8.49 -19.36 1.85
N GLN A 30 7.55 -18.92 1.01
CA GLN A 30 6.26 -19.59 0.77
C GLN A 30 5.53 -19.99 2.08
N PRO A 31 5.29 -19.06 3.02
CA PRO A 31 4.67 -19.40 4.28
C PRO A 31 3.18 -19.74 4.11
N ALA A 32 2.66 -20.67 4.90
CA ALA A 32 1.22 -20.99 4.93
C ALA A 32 0.38 -19.79 5.43
N PHE A 33 0.94 -19.00 6.35
CA PHE A 33 0.36 -17.79 6.91
C PHE A 33 1.21 -16.57 6.54
N LEU A 34 0.61 -15.58 5.89
CA LEU A 34 1.25 -14.34 5.49
C LEU A 34 0.63 -13.18 6.27
N PHE A 35 1.46 -12.44 7.00
CA PHE A 35 1.03 -11.23 7.72
C PHE A 35 1.68 -10.02 7.04
N LEU A 36 0.86 -9.09 6.57
CA LEU A 36 1.30 -7.88 5.90
C LEU A 36 0.89 -6.69 6.77
N ASP A 37 1.85 -6.11 7.48
CA ASP A 37 1.64 -4.93 8.31
C ASP A 37 2.15 -3.69 7.58
N GLU A 38 1.23 -2.88 7.06
CA GLU A 38 1.52 -1.66 6.28
C GLU A 38 2.60 -1.86 5.21
N ALA A 39 2.62 -3.03 4.57
CA ALA A 39 3.71 -3.46 3.69
C ALA A 39 3.93 -2.58 2.46
N THR A 40 3.00 -1.65 2.18
CA THR A 40 3.02 -0.73 1.05
C THR A 40 3.16 0.75 1.43
N SER A 41 3.26 1.09 2.72
CA SER A 41 3.23 2.49 3.17
C SER A 41 4.47 3.31 2.79
N ALA A 42 5.65 2.69 2.68
CA ALA A 42 6.90 3.37 2.30
C ALA A 42 7.25 3.24 0.81
N LEU A 43 6.29 2.88 -0.05
CA LEU A 43 6.48 2.75 -1.49
C LEU A 43 6.00 3.99 -2.24
N ASP A 44 6.76 4.39 -3.27
CA ASP A 44 6.33 5.36 -4.27
C ASP A 44 5.16 4.82 -5.12
N ASN A 45 4.32 5.73 -5.65
CA ASN A 45 3.09 5.40 -6.39
C ASN A 45 3.31 4.44 -7.58
N VAL A 46 4.46 4.51 -8.25
CA VAL A 46 4.79 3.63 -9.39
C VAL A 46 5.14 2.23 -8.90
N SER A 47 6.04 2.12 -7.92
CA SER A 47 6.44 0.84 -7.31
C SER A 47 5.26 0.13 -6.63
N GLU A 48 4.33 0.90 -6.09
CA GLU A 48 3.20 0.35 -5.34
C GLU A 48 2.29 -0.53 -6.21
N LYS A 49 1.94 -0.13 -7.44
CA LYS A 49 1.13 -0.98 -8.34
C LYS A 49 1.80 -2.31 -8.63
N LEU A 50 3.13 -2.31 -8.77
CA LEU A 50 3.91 -3.50 -9.07
C LEU A 50 3.99 -4.42 -7.86
N VAL A 51 4.25 -3.85 -6.68
CA VAL A 51 4.23 -4.59 -5.41
C VAL A 51 2.84 -5.12 -5.09
N GLN A 52 1.79 -4.36 -5.33
CA GLN A 52 0.41 -4.81 -5.13
C GLN A 52 0.11 -6.04 -5.99
N LYS A 53 0.47 -6.03 -7.28
CA LYS A 53 0.32 -7.22 -8.13
C LYS A 53 1.09 -8.43 -7.58
N ALA A 54 2.31 -8.21 -7.08
CA ALA A 54 3.10 -9.28 -6.47
C ALA A 54 2.45 -9.82 -5.19
N LEU A 55 1.88 -8.94 -4.36
CA LEU A 55 1.12 -9.28 -3.16
C LEU A 55 -0.15 -10.06 -3.52
N ASP A 56 -0.92 -9.64 -4.52
CA ASP A 56 -2.13 -10.35 -4.95
C ASP A 56 -1.81 -11.77 -5.42
N HIS A 57 -0.70 -11.96 -6.16
CA HIS A 57 -0.21 -13.29 -6.53
C HIS A 57 0.30 -14.06 -5.32
N ALA A 58 0.92 -13.37 -4.36
CA ALA A 58 1.38 -13.98 -3.15
C ALA A 58 0.21 -14.51 -2.32
N CYS A 59 -0.86 -13.76 -2.13
CA CYS A 59 -1.97 -14.17 -1.28
C CYS A 59 -2.69 -15.43 -1.78
N LYS A 60 -2.64 -15.73 -3.09
CA LYS A 60 -3.29 -16.91 -3.66
C LYS A 60 -2.78 -18.20 -3.01
N GLY A 61 -3.72 -19.02 -2.52
CA GLY A 61 -3.42 -20.32 -1.91
C GLY A 61 -2.80 -20.23 -0.52
N ARG A 62 -2.84 -19.05 0.14
CA ARG A 62 -2.31 -18.82 1.48
C ARG A 62 -3.35 -18.13 2.36
N THR A 63 -3.25 -18.33 3.67
CA THR A 63 -3.99 -17.52 4.61
C THR A 63 -3.24 -16.21 4.81
N THR A 64 -3.81 -15.10 4.33
CA THR A 64 -3.19 -13.79 4.45
C THR A 64 -4.01 -12.88 5.36
N ILE A 65 -3.34 -12.24 6.32
CA ILE A 65 -3.87 -11.14 7.10
C ILE A 65 -3.15 -9.86 6.67
N VAL A 66 -3.92 -8.85 6.29
CA VAL A 66 -3.39 -7.56 5.84
C VAL A 66 -3.91 -6.46 6.73
N ILE A 67 -2.99 -5.70 7.32
CA ILE A 67 -3.25 -4.42 7.97
C ILE A 67 -2.89 -3.36 6.95
N ALA A 68 -3.88 -2.61 6.47
CA ALA A 68 -3.68 -1.69 5.36
C ALA A 68 -3.98 -0.24 5.76
N HIS A 69 -3.00 0.62 5.51
CA HIS A 69 -3.20 2.06 5.43
C HIS A 69 -3.71 2.49 4.04
N ARG A 70 -3.68 1.62 3.03
CA ARG A 70 -4.18 1.88 1.68
C ARG A 70 -5.31 0.94 1.31
N LEU A 71 -6.48 1.51 1.05
CA LEU A 71 -7.71 0.75 0.83
C LEU A 71 -7.73 -0.03 -0.50
N THR A 72 -6.81 0.28 -1.42
CA THR A 72 -6.59 -0.48 -2.66
C THR A 72 -6.15 -1.93 -2.39
N THR A 73 -5.39 -2.17 -1.33
CA THR A 73 -4.87 -3.50 -0.98
C THR A 73 -5.95 -4.40 -0.38
N ILE A 74 -6.97 -3.84 0.26
CA ILE A 74 -8.01 -4.63 0.96
C ILE A 74 -9.31 -4.78 0.17
N ARG A 75 -9.46 -4.07 -0.96
CA ARG A 75 -10.67 -4.17 -1.79
C ARG A 75 -10.94 -5.61 -2.26
N ASN A 76 -9.88 -6.37 -2.51
CA ASN A 76 -9.96 -7.75 -2.99
C ASN A 76 -9.93 -8.78 -1.86
N ALA A 77 -10.05 -8.37 -0.60
CA ALA A 77 -10.04 -9.28 0.53
C ALA A 77 -11.34 -10.09 0.59
N ASP A 78 -11.23 -11.38 0.92
CA ASP A 78 -12.38 -12.26 1.10
C ASP A 78 -13.26 -11.80 2.29
N GLN A 79 -12.63 -11.23 3.32
CA GLN A 79 -13.27 -10.63 4.49
C GLN A 79 -12.46 -9.44 4.98
N ILE A 80 -13.18 -8.38 5.36
CA ILE A 80 -12.64 -7.15 5.94
C ILE A 80 -13.20 -7.03 7.35
N TYR A 81 -12.33 -6.68 8.30
CA TYR A 81 -12.67 -6.38 9.68
C TYR A 81 -12.29 -4.94 9.98
N VAL A 82 -13.28 -4.14 10.37
CA VAL A 82 -13.06 -2.77 10.84
C VAL A 82 -12.96 -2.79 12.34
N LEU A 83 -11.87 -2.23 12.86
CA LEU A 83 -11.59 -2.15 14.28
C LEU A 83 -11.81 -0.71 14.78
N ASP A 84 -12.50 -0.58 15.91
CA ASP A 84 -12.59 0.66 16.66
C ASP A 84 -12.52 0.35 18.16
N ASN A 85 -11.75 1.13 18.91
CA ASN A 85 -11.55 0.97 20.36
C ASN A 85 -11.25 -0.48 20.80
N GLY A 86 -10.45 -1.21 20.01
CA GLY A 86 -10.06 -2.59 20.30
C GLY A 86 -11.12 -3.65 20.02
N SER A 87 -12.25 -3.28 19.39
CA SER A 87 -13.35 -4.19 19.05
C SER A 87 -13.64 -4.19 17.56
N VAL A 88 -14.14 -5.32 17.04
CA VAL A 88 -14.64 -5.40 15.66
C VAL A 88 -16.01 -4.74 15.60
N ILE A 89 -16.11 -3.63 14.88
CA ILE A 89 -17.35 -2.86 14.71
C ILE A 89 -18.06 -3.18 13.40
N GLU A 90 -17.32 -3.56 12.36
CA GLU A 90 -17.88 -3.98 11.09
C GLU A 90 -17.09 -5.17 10.52
N GLN A 91 -17.82 -6.06 9.83
CA GLN A 91 -17.26 -7.20 9.14
C GLN A 91 -18.04 -7.45 7.85
N GLY A 92 -17.33 -7.82 6.77
CA GLY A 92 -17.94 -8.22 5.51
C GLY A 92 -16.98 -8.11 4.33
N THR A 93 -17.49 -8.33 3.13
CA THR A 93 -16.77 -8.01 1.89
C THR A 93 -16.78 -6.50 1.65
N HIS A 94 -15.90 -6.03 0.76
CA HIS A 94 -15.89 -4.64 0.32
C HIS A 94 -17.28 -4.15 -0.12
N GLU A 95 -17.98 -4.92 -0.94
CA GLU A 95 -19.30 -4.55 -1.47
C GLU A 95 -20.33 -4.41 -0.34
N THR A 96 -20.37 -5.38 0.58
CA THR A 96 -21.34 -5.36 1.68
C THR A 96 -21.11 -4.21 2.64
N LEU A 97 -19.84 -3.87 2.91
CA LEU A 97 -19.48 -2.75 3.79
C LEU A 97 -19.70 -1.39 3.13
N MET A 98 -19.50 -1.29 1.81
CA MET A 98 -19.78 -0.06 1.05
C MET A 98 -21.28 0.24 0.93
N ALA A 99 -22.12 -0.80 0.94
CA ALA A 99 -23.58 -0.67 0.85
C ALA A 99 -24.25 -0.22 2.14
N LYS A 100 -23.56 -0.27 3.29
CA LYS A 100 -24.08 0.22 4.56
C LYS A 100 -24.19 1.75 4.53
N GLU A 101 -25.38 2.26 4.77
CA GLU A 101 -25.58 3.69 5.02
C GLU A 101 -24.84 4.08 6.30
N GLU A 102 -24.12 5.19 6.25
CA GLU A 102 -23.33 5.73 7.37
C GLU A 102 -22.29 4.75 7.96
N GLY A 103 -21.87 3.74 7.18
CA GLY A 103 -20.84 2.79 7.60
C GLY A 103 -19.46 3.43 7.78
N ILE A 104 -18.74 3.01 8.82
CA ILE A 104 -17.39 3.47 9.15
C ILE A 104 -16.41 3.06 8.04
N TYR A 105 -16.51 1.83 7.52
CA TYR A 105 -15.72 1.41 6.36
C TYR A 105 -15.92 2.35 5.16
N GLN A 106 -17.19 2.64 4.85
CA GLN A 106 -17.55 3.50 3.71
C GLN A 106 -16.96 4.92 3.88
N ALA A 107 -17.02 5.47 5.10
CA ALA A 107 -16.43 6.77 5.42
C ALA A 107 -14.90 6.77 5.27
N MET A 108 -14.21 5.70 5.72
CA MET A 108 -12.76 5.54 5.54
C MET A 108 -12.38 5.51 4.06
N VAL A 109 -13.13 4.77 3.23
CA VAL A 109 -12.92 4.69 1.77
C VAL A 109 -13.09 6.06 1.10
N LYS A 110 -14.18 6.76 1.40
CA LYS A 110 -14.42 8.10 0.85
C LYS A 110 -13.31 9.09 1.23
N ARG A 111 -12.85 9.05 2.49
CA ARG A 111 -11.76 9.93 2.96
C ARG A 111 -10.45 9.66 2.21
N GLN A 112 -10.04 8.40 2.04
CA GLN A 112 -8.80 8.11 1.31
C GLN A 112 -8.86 8.47 -0.17
N GLN A 113 -10.02 8.34 -0.81
CA GLN A 113 -10.19 8.78 -2.20
C GLN A 113 -9.98 10.29 -2.34
N MET A 114 -10.46 11.08 -1.38
CA MET A 114 -10.23 12.53 -1.37
C MET A 114 -8.74 12.88 -1.20
N VAL A 115 -8.04 12.21 -0.28
CA VAL A 115 -6.60 12.41 -0.07
C VAL A 115 -5.82 12.09 -1.35
N LYS A 116 -6.15 10.97 -2.02
CA LYS A 116 -5.46 10.57 -3.25
C LYS A 116 -5.63 11.56 -4.40
N ILE A 117 -6.81 12.16 -4.52
CA ILE A 117 -7.08 13.23 -5.52
C ILE A 117 -6.25 14.47 -5.21
N GLN A 118 -6.02 14.78 -3.93
CA GLN A 118 -5.22 15.92 -3.49
C GLN A 118 -3.73 15.70 -3.81
N ASP A 119 -3.19 14.52 -3.47
CA ASP A 119 -1.80 14.15 -3.76
C ASP A 119 -1.52 14.18 -5.29
N ASP A 120 -2.43 13.63 -6.11
CA ASP A 120 -2.29 13.64 -7.58
C ASP A 120 -2.35 15.07 -8.17
N GLN A 121 -3.10 15.99 -7.54
CA GLN A 121 -3.17 17.39 -7.94
C GLN A 121 -1.89 18.16 -7.59
N ASP A 122 -1.35 17.95 -6.38
CA ASP A 122 -0.12 18.59 -5.92
C ASP A 122 1.10 18.13 -6.75
N ASP A 123 1.17 16.84 -7.12
CA ASP A 123 2.17 16.31 -8.06
C ASP A 123 2.04 16.95 -9.45
N THR A 124 0.82 17.15 -9.95
CA THR A 124 0.61 17.78 -11.27
C THR A 124 0.98 19.27 -11.27
N ILE A 125 0.65 19.99 -10.20
CA ILE A 125 0.97 21.43 -10.04
C ILE A 125 2.48 21.64 -9.90
N SER A 126 3.17 20.77 -9.18
CA SER A 126 4.62 20.86 -8.99
C SER A 126 5.39 20.56 -10.29
N ILE A 127 4.92 19.62 -11.11
CA ILE A 127 5.49 19.35 -12.44
C ILE A 127 5.27 20.55 -13.37
N GLN A 128 4.06 21.11 -13.42
CA GLN A 128 3.77 22.28 -14.27
C GLN A 128 4.59 23.51 -13.88
N LYS A 129 4.80 23.76 -12.58
CA LYS A 129 5.66 24.85 -12.11
C LYS A 129 7.12 24.66 -12.50
N ALA A 130 7.64 23.43 -12.41
CA ALA A 130 9.02 23.15 -12.82
C ALA A 130 9.21 23.38 -14.33
N GLU A 131 8.24 22.97 -15.15
CA GLU A 131 8.26 23.20 -16.60
C GLU A 131 8.13 24.70 -16.97
N GLU A 132 7.32 25.47 -16.24
CA GLU A 132 7.21 26.92 -16.42
C GLU A 132 8.48 27.69 -15.98
N GLU A 133 9.15 27.25 -14.91
CA GLU A 133 10.42 27.84 -14.46
C GLU A 133 11.56 27.57 -15.43
N ASP A 134 11.66 26.36 -15.99
CA ASP A 134 12.65 26.01 -17.01
C ASP A 134 12.38 26.73 -18.35
N ALA A 135 11.12 26.96 -18.70
CA ALA A 135 10.75 27.69 -19.92
C ALA A 135 11.01 29.22 -19.83
N ASN A 136 11.00 29.79 -18.62
CA ASN A 136 11.31 31.20 -18.38
C ASN A 136 12.81 31.51 -18.26
N LEU A 137 13.68 30.49 -18.30
CA LEU A 137 15.13 30.63 -18.21
C LEU A 137 15.83 30.69 -19.58
N ILE A 138 15.09 30.62 -20.69
CA ILE A 138 15.55 30.77 -22.09
C ILE A 138 15.10 32.11 -22.66
#